data_AF-A0A136WH83-F1
#
_entry.id   AF-A0A136WH83-F1
#
_cell.length_a   1.000
_cell.length_b   1.000
_cell.length_c   1.000
_cell.angle_alpha   90.00
_cell.angle_beta   90.00
_cell.angle_gamma   90.00
#
_symmetry.space_group_name_H-M   'P 1'
#
loop_
_entity.id
_entity.type
_entity.pdbx_description
1 polymer ?
#
loop_
_entity_poly.entity_id
_entity_poly.type
_entity_poly.pdbx_seq_one_letter_code
_entity_poly.pdbx_strand_id
1 'polypeptide(L)'
;MHFFVADISLINGNVHGCKKTPNPNVLLELGYAVNKIGWERVICVFNKIFGTINDLPFDLRNRRVLTYETINDKENEKKKLISTFRLILEENYNRALFSNELMDYYNGDIYLSMFRLIMDNSKVLQGYNKHTSTLSTVSLILNYSYDNIREKLSSKKVLGFQIFKILKNYVNC
;
A
#
# COMPACT_ATOMS: atom_id res chain seq x y z
N MET A 1 9.27 6.89 16.62
CA MET A 1 8.28 5.97 16.01
C MET A 1 7.66 5.15 17.14
N HIS A 2 6.32 5.14 17.25
CA HIS A 2 5.61 4.40 18.29
C HIS A 2 4.85 3.23 17.67
N PHE A 3 4.85 2.09 18.36
CA PHE A 3 4.08 0.91 17.99
C PHE A 3 3.08 0.60 19.10
N PHE A 4 1.92 0.07 18.71
CA PHE A 4 0.93 -0.43 19.64
C PHE A 4 0.78 -1.94 19.47
N VAL A 5 0.78 -2.67 20.58
CA VAL A 5 0.62 -4.13 20.59
C VAL A 5 -0.67 -4.45 21.34
N ALA A 6 -1.58 -5.17 20.69
CA ALA A 6 -2.89 -5.50 21.23
C ALA A 6 -3.05 -7.01 21.37
N ASP A 7 -3.30 -7.50 22.59
CA ASP A 7 -3.74 -8.88 22.80
C ASP A 7 -5.25 -8.98 22.51
N ILE A 8 -5.58 -9.63 21.40
CA ILE A 8 -6.96 -9.81 20.93
C ILE A 8 -7.46 -11.23 21.16
N SER A 9 -6.85 -11.98 22.09
CA SER A 9 -7.37 -13.27 22.51
C SER A 9 -8.79 -13.18 23.08
N LEU A 10 -9.58 -14.23 22.82
CA LEU A 10 -10.99 -14.28 23.20
C LEU A 10 -11.12 -14.54 24.69
N ILE A 11 -11.98 -13.77 25.34
CA ILE A 11 -12.21 -13.89 26.80
C ILE A 11 -13.39 -14.82 27.13
N ASN A 12 -14.28 -15.07 26.16
CA ASN A 12 -15.52 -15.83 26.35
C ASN A 12 -15.62 -17.09 25.49
N GLY A 13 -14.47 -17.67 25.09
CA GLY A 13 -14.41 -18.84 24.20
C GLY A 13 -15.23 -20.06 24.66
N ASN A 14 -15.48 -20.18 25.98
CA ASN A 14 -16.18 -21.32 26.60
C ASN A 14 -17.68 -21.08 26.83
N VAL A 15 -18.24 -19.92 26.46
CA VAL A 15 -19.66 -19.60 26.69
C VAL A 15 -20.47 -19.93 25.43
N HIS A 16 -21.30 -20.96 25.51
CA HIS A 16 -22.19 -21.35 24.41
C HIS A 16 -23.34 -20.34 24.22
N GLY A 17 -23.70 -20.08 22.97
CA GLY A 17 -24.82 -19.19 22.61
C GLY A 17 -24.50 -17.69 22.58
N CYS A 18 -23.29 -17.30 22.96
CA CYS A 18 -22.84 -15.90 22.93
C CYS A 18 -21.84 -15.66 21.80
N LYS A 19 -21.85 -14.44 21.23
CA LYS A 19 -20.84 -14.03 20.25
C LYS A 19 -19.46 -13.95 20.92
N LYS A 20 -18.47 -14.62 20.37
CA LYS A 20 -17.10 -14.58 20.88
C LYS A 20 -16.50 -13.17 20.70
N THR A 21 -15.77 -12.70 21.71
CA THR A 21 -15.16 -11.36 21.71
C THR A 21 -13.83 -11.34 22.47
N PRO A 22 -12.86 -10.53 22.00
CA PRO A 22 -11.73 -10.09 22.82
C PRO A 22 -12.17 -9.18 23.97
N ASN A 23 -11.22 -8.81 24.83
CA ASN A 23 -11.45 -7.83 25.90
C ASN A 23 -11.89 -6.47 25.31
N PRO A 24 -13.09 -5.95 25.67
CA PRO A 24 -13.59 -4.67 25.14
C PRO A 24 -12.68 -3.47 25.40
N ASN A 25 -11.96 -3.45 26.53
CA ASN A 25 -11.04 -2.36 26.85
C ASN A 25 -9.87 -2.33 25.87
N VAL A 26 -9.33 -3.50 25.51
CA VAL A 26 -8.27 -3.62 24.50
C VAL A 26 -8.79 -3.22 23.13
N LEU A 27 -10.03 -3.54 22.78
CA LEU A 27 -10.63 -3.10 21.52
C LEU A 27 -10.79 -1.57 21.43
N LEU A 28 -11.11 -0.92 22.55
CA LEU A 28 -11.22 0.53 22.61
C LEU A 28 -9.84 1.19 22.45
N GLU A 29 -8.83 0.70 23.15
CA GLU A 29 -7.44 1.16 23.01
C GLU A 29 -6.90 0.91 21.60
N LEU A 30 -7.20 -0.25 21.02
CA LEU A 30 -6.85 -0.61 19.64
C LEU A 30 -7.47 0.36 18.65
N GLY A 31 -8.77 0.66 18.78
CA GLY A 31 -9.44 1.64 17.92
C GLY A 31 -8.81 3.03 18.03
N TYR A 32 -8.47 3.46 19.25
CA TYR A 32 -7.78 4.72 19.46
C TYR A 32 -6.37 4.73 18.85
N ALA A 33 -5.60 3.67 19.05
CA ALA A 33 -4.25 3.52 18.49
C ALA A 33 -4.28 3.53 16.97
N VAL A 34 -5.17 2.76 16.34
CA VAL A 34 -5.35 2.75 14.88
C VAL A 34 -5.66 4.15 14.35
N ASN A 35 -6.52 4.91 15.02
CA ASN A 35 -6.84 6.28 14.62
C ASN A 35 -5.64 7.25 14.72
N LYS A 36 -4.76 7.05 15.72
CA LYS A 36 -3.61 7.94 15.96
C LYS A 36 -2.36 7.57 15.18
N ILE A 37 -2.08 6.27 15.05
CA ILE A 37 -0.82 5.77 14.50
C ILE A 37 -0.99 4.83 13.31
N GLY A 38 -2.21 4.62 12.81
CA GLY A 38 -2.48 3.78 11.64
C GLY A 38 -2.32 2.29 11.91
N TRP A 39 -2.81 1.46 10.98
CA TRP A 39 -2.73 0.00 11.10
C TRP A 39 -1.32 -0.54 10.91
N GLU A 40 -0.48 0.19 10.18
CA GLU A 40 0.90 -0.18 9.88
C GLU A 40 1.82 -0.16 11.12
N ARG A 41 1.41 0.55 12.19
CA ARG A 41 2.13 0.59 13.47
C ARG A 41 1.42 -0.17 14.59
N VAL A 42 0.38 -0.93 14.26
CA VAL A 42 -0.42 -1.73 15.20
C VAL A 42 -0.15 -3.22 14.96
N ILE A 43 0.21 -3.95 16.02
CA ILE A 43 0.45 -5.39 15.98
C ILE A 43 -0.58 -6.08 16.85
N CYS A 44 -1.48 -6.83 16.23
CA CYS A 44 -2.44 -7.68 16.96
C CYS A 44 -1.81 -9.04 17.25
N VAL A 45 -1.96 -9.51 18.47
CA VAL A 45 -1.46 -10.81 18.94
C VAL A 45 -2.65 -11.67 19.38
N PHE A 46 -2.62 -12.95 19.05
CA PHE A 46 -3.71 -13.87 19.32
C PHE A 46 -3.19 -15.23 19.75
N ASN A 47 -3.50 -15.61 20.98
CA ASN A 47 -3.29 -16.96 21.47
C ASN A 47 -4.41 -17.89 20.99
N LYS A 48 -4.05 -18.87 20.16
CA LYS A 48 -4.98 -19.83 19.55
C LYS A 48 -5.58 -20.83 20.53
N ILE A 49 -5.08 -20.91 21.76
CA ILE A 49 -5.71 -21.73 22.82
C ILE A 49 -7.15 -21.27 23.07
N PHE A 50 -7.41 -19.97 22.92
CA PHE A 50 -8.72 -19.39 23.22
C PHE A 50 -9.70 -19.42 22.03
N GLY A 51 -9.27 -19.94 20.88
CA GLY A 51 -10.13 -20.09 19.70
C GLY A 51 -9.37 -19.93 18.39
N THR A 52 -10.12 -19.72 17.31
CA THR A 52 -9.56 -19.54 15.96
C THR A 52 -9.67 -18.09 15.51
N ILE A 53 -8.85 -17.67 14.53
CA ILE A 53 -8.95 -16.32 13.93
C ILE A 53 -10.36 -16.06 13.39
N ASN A 54 -11.05 -17.10 12.92
CA ASN A 54 -12.42 -17.01 12.40
C ASN A 54 -13.46 -16.66 13.47
N ASP A 55 -13.12 -16.83 14.74
CA ASP A 55 -13.96 -16.44 15.86
C ASP A 55 -13.83 -14.94 16.20
N LEU A 56 -12.81 -14.25 15.65
CA LEU A 56 -12.64 -12.81 15.86
C LEU A 56 -13.75 -11.99 15.17
N PRO A 57 -14.05 -10.79 15.70
CA PRO A 57 -14.87 -9.79 15.04
C PRO A 57 -14.41 -9.54 13.60
N PHE A 58 -15.35 -9.29 12.68
CA PHE A 58 -15.05 -9.15 11.26
C PHE A 58 -14.03 -8.05 10.97
N ASP A 59 -14.02 -6.97 11.76
CA ASP A 59 -13.06 -5.86 11.66
C ASP A 59 -11.61 -6.29 11.88
N LEU A 60 -11.38 -7.31 12.72
CA LEU A 60 -10.06 -7.83 13.07
C LEU A 60 -9.65 -9.03 12.22
N ARG A 61 -10.62 -9.78 11.69
CA ARG A 61 -10.37 -11.03 10.95
C ARG A 61 -9.52 -10.84 9.70
N ASN A 62 -9.69 -9.71 9.02
CA ASN A 62 -8.95 -9.36 7.80
C ASN A 62 -7.64 -8.61 8.10
N ARG A 63 -7.26 -8.45 9.37
CA ARG A 63 -6.04 -7.76 9.78
C ARG A 63 -4.90 -8.77 9.97
N ARG A 64 -3.67 -8.27 9.93
CA ARG A 64 -2.48 -9.07 10.22
C ARG A 64 -2.44 -9.35 11.72
N VAL A 65 -2.78 -10.59 12.09
CA VAL A 65 -2.78 -11.07 13.47
C VAL A 65 -1.62 -12.05 13.63
N LEU A 66 -0.71 -11.73 14.55
CA LEU A 66 0.34 -12.65 14.96
C LEU A 66 -0.29 -13.71 15.87
N THR A 67 -0.11 -14.98 15.55
CA THR A 67 -0.65 -16.07 16.35
C THR A 67 0.42 -16.90 17.04
N TYR A 68 0.13 -17.36 18.25
CA TYR A 68 0.97 -18.27 19.01
C TYR A 68 0.13 -19.28 19.80
N GLU A 69 0.76 -20.35 20.26
CA GLU A 69 0.16 -21.36 21.13
C GLU A 69 1.10 -21.64 22.31
N THR A 70 0.56 -21.80 23.51
CA THR A 70 1.37 -22.03 24.72
C THR A 70 1.20 -23.41 25.35
N ILE A 71 0.47 -24.32 24.68
CA ILE A 71 0.20 -25.68 25.20
C ILE A 71 1.45 -26.54 25.10
N ASN A 72 2.14 -26.50 23.95
CA ASN A 72 3.31 -27.32 23.68
C ASN A 72 4.55 -26.43 23.56
N ASP A 73 5.63 -26.82 24.24
CA ASP A 73 6.98 -26.26 24.07
C ASP A 73 7.07 -24.72 24.05
N LYS A 74 6.79 -24.12 25.22
CA LYS A 74 6.80 -22.67 25.43
C LYS A 74 8.11 -22.00 25.02
N GLU A 75 9.25 -22.68 25.17
CA GLU A 75 10.55 -22.11 24.82
C GLU A 75 10.75 -22.01 23.30
N ASN A 76 10.35 -23.03 22.53
CA ASN A 76 10.41 -22.93 21.08
C ASN A 76 9.37 -21.95 20.51
N GLU A 77 8.15 -21.93 21.03
CA GLU A 77 7.15 -20.95 20.61
C GLU A 77 7.58 -19.51 20.96
N LYS A 78 8.23 -19.29 22.11
CA LYS A 78 8.83 -17.99 22.46
C LYS A 78 9.91 -17.56 21.45
N LYS A 79 10.82 -18.46 21.06
CA LYS A 79 11.85 -18.15 20.05
C LYS A 79 11.25 -17.77 18.71
N LYS A 80 10.24 -18.53 18.25
CA LYS A 80 9.49 -18.26 17.02
C LYS A 80 8.70 -16.96 17.09
N LEU A 81 8.13 -16.65 18.24
CA LEU A 81 7.43 -15.41 18.50
C LEU A 81 8.38 -14.22 18.37
N ILE A 82 9.55 -14.29 19.02
CA ILE A 82 10.60 -13.26 18.96
C ILE A 82 11.07 -13.02 17.52
N SER A 83 11.37 -14.09 16.77
CA SER A 83 11.82 -13.95 15.39
C SER A 83 10.74 -13.33 14.50
N THR A 84 9.49 -13.77 14.66
CA THR A 84 8.35 -13.20 13.93
C THR A 84 8.17 -11.72 14.27
N PHE A 85 8.11 -11.37 15.56
CA PHE A 85 8.00 -9.97 16.01
C PHE A 85 9.09 -9.09 15.44
N ARG A 86 10.35 -9.55 15.44
CA ARG A 86 11.47 -8.81 14.86
C ARG A 86 11.22 -8.51 13.38
N LEU A 87 10.85 -9.53 12.60
CA LEU A 87 10.52 -9.36 11.17
C LEU A 87 9.38 -8.36 10.96
N ILE A 88 8.30 -8.45 11.76
CA ILE A 88 7.17 -7.50 11.67
C ILE A 88 7.64 -6.08 11.93
N LEU A 89 8.43 -5.88 12.98
CA LEU A 89 8.91 -4.56 13.37
C LEU A 89 9.85 -3.96 12.33
N GLU A 90 10.78 -4.75 11.78
CA GLU A 90 11.67 -4.30 10.70
C GLU A 90 10.89 -3.93 9.44
N GLU A 91 9.93 -4.77 9.04
CA GLU A 91 9.11 -4.54 7.86
C GLU A 91 8.22 -3.28 8.02
N ASN A 92 7.61 -3.12 9.20
CA ASN A 92 6.79 -1.94 9.50
C ASN A 92 7.63 -0.68 9.68
N TYR A 93 8.84 -0.77 10.24
CA TYR A 93 9.79 0.34 10.34
C TYR A 93 10.17 0.85 8.96
N ASN A 94 10.53 -0.06 8.05
CA ASN A 94 10.82 0.28 6.67
C ASN A 94 9.61 0.93 6.00
N ARG A 95 8.41 0.33 6.08
CA ARG A 95 7.20 0.92 5.50
C ARG A 95 6.89 2.31 6.05
N ALA A 96 7.03 2.52 7.36
CA ALA A 96 6.78 3.82 7.98
C ALA A 96 7.82 4.88 7.60
N LEU A 97 9.08 4.48 7.40
CA LEU A 97 10.13 5.37 6.90
C LEU A 97 9.84 5.82 5.46
N PHE A 98 9.25 4.93 4.64
CA PHE A 98 8.85 5.23 3.27
C PHE A 98 7.48 5.93 3.16
N SER A 99 6.59 5.79 4.13
CA SER A 99 5.26 6.44 4.16
C SER A 99 5.31 7.85 4.78
N ASN A 100 6.41 8.58 4.59
CA ASN A 100 6.41 10.00 4.94
C ASN A 100 5.42 10.72 4.02
N GLU A 101 4.61 11.62 4.56
CA GLU A 101 3.71 12.50 3.77
C GLU A 101 4.47 13.21 2.64
N LEU A 102 5.76 13.48 2.84
CA LEU A 102 6.68 13.97 1.82
C LEU A 102 6.86 13.00 0.65
N MET A 103 6.99 11.70 0.90
CA MET A 103 7.12 10.70 -0.16
C MET A 103 5.79 10.52 -0.90
N ASP A 104 4.65 10.58 -0.21
CA ASP A 104 3.33 10.57 -0.88
C ASP A 104 3.13 11.82 -1.75
N TYR A 105 3.59 12.98 -1.28
CA TYR A 105 3.66 14.22 -2.06
C TYR A 105 4.57 14.07 -3.29
N TYR A 106 5.81 13.60 -3.10
CA TYR A 106 6.75 13.39 -4.21
C TYR A 106 6.28 12.30 -5.18
N ASN A 107 5.66 11.24 -4.69
CA ASN A 107 5.07 10.19 -5.52
C ASN A 107 3.96 10.79 -6.39
N GLY A 108 3.06 11.60 -5.81
CA GLY A 108 2.05 12.34 -6.56
C GLY A 108 2.67 13.19 -7.67
N ASP A 109 3.67 14.00 -7.33
CA ASP A 109 4.35 14.87 -8.29
C ASP A 109 5.10 14.09 -9.39
N ILE A 110 5.78 13.00 -9.02
CA ILE A 110 6.48 12.11 -9.95
C ILE A 110 5.49 11.42 -10.88
N TYR A 111 4.40 10.84 -10.35
CA TYR A 111 3.39 10.17 -11.16
C TYR A 111 2.69 11.15 -12.12
N LEU A 112 2.36 12.36 -11.66
CA LEU A 112 1.82 13.42 -12.52
C LEU A 112 2.81 13.83 -13.62
N SER A 113 4.10 13.93 -13.28
CA SER A 113 5.16 14.26 -14.23
C SER A 113 5.33 13.16 -15.29
N MET A 114 5.35 11.89 -14.88
CA MET A 114 5.39 10.75 -15.80
C MET A 114 4.15 10.68 -16.68
N PHE A 115 2.96 10.89 -16.10
CA PHE A 115 1.71 10.92 -16.87
C PHE A 115 1.72 12.03 -17.92
N ARG A 116 2.18 13.24 -17.56
CA ARG A 116 2.33 14.36 -18.51
C ARG A 116 3.28 14.01 -19.65
N LEU A 117 4.43 13.40 -19.37
CA LEU A 117 5.36 12.93 -20.40
C LEU A 117 4.71 11.90 -21.34
N ILE A 118 3.98 10.93 -20.80
CA ILE A 118 3.26 9.95 -21.62
C ILE A 118 2.20 10.63 -22.49
N MET A 119 1.47 11.60 -21.94
CA MET A 119 0.45 12.37 -22.67
C MET A 119 1.05 13.25 -23.77
N ASP A 120 2.22 13.85 -23.55
CA ASP A 120 2.89 14.64 -24.57
C ASP A 120 3.45 13.75 -25.69
N ASN A 121 4.05 12.60 -25.35
CA ASN A 121 4.42 11.58 -26.32
C ASN A 121 3.21 11.05 -27.09
N SER A 122 2.05 10.90 -26.44
CA SER A 122 0.78 10.55 -27.09
C SER A 122 0.42 11.54 -28.19
N LYS A 123 0.48 12.84 -27.89
CA LYS A 123 0.14 13.89 -28.85
C LYS A 123 1.09 13.89 -30.05
N VAL A 124 2.38 13.62 -29.81
CA VAL A 124 3.37 13.48 -30.90
C VAL A 124 3.06 12.26 -31.77
N LEU A 125 2.84 11.09 -31.16
CA LEU A 125 2.64 9.82 -31.87
C LEU A 125 1.28 9.72 -32.56
N GLN A 126 0.19 10.18 -31.93
CA GLN A 126 -1.18 10.04 -32.42
C GLN A 126 -1.70 11.30 -33.11
N GLY A 127 -1.11 12.47 -32.82
CA GLY A 127 -1.46 13.76 -33.40
C GLY A 127 -2.35 14.57 -32.46
N TYR A 128 -2.20 15.90 -32.53
CA TYR A 128 -2.85 16.84 -31.61
C TYR A 128 -4.38 16.90 -31.71
N ASN A 129 -4.98 16.38 -32.79
CA ASN A 129 -6.43 16.49 -33.03
C ASN A 129 -7.23 15.29 -32.51
N LYS A 130 -6.58 14.20 -32.07
CA LYS A 130 -7.24 13.03 -31.47
C LYS A 130 -7.12 13.12 -29.95
N HIS A 131 -7.97 13.95 -29.35
CA HIS A 131 -8.00 14.12 -27.89
C HIS A 131 -8.85 13.03 -27.24
N THR A 132 -8.23 11.95 -26.82
CA THR A 132 -8.82 11.04 -25.82
C THR A 132 -7.76 10.77 -24.75
N SER A 133 -7.80 11.56 -23.68
CA SER A 133 -7.00 11.41 -22.47
C SER A 133 -7.50 10.23 -21.63
N THR A 134 -7.62 9.05 -22.24
CA THR A 134 -8.15 7.84 -21.60
C THR A 134 -7.04 6.90 -21.20
N LEU A 135 -7.29 6.09 -20.17
CA LEU A 135 -6.39 5.02 -19.70
C LEU A 135 -5.97 4.09 -20.85
N SER A 136 -6.86 3.86 -21.82
CA SER A 136 -6.59 3.09 -23.04
C SER A 136 -5.46 3.67 -23.88
N THR A 137 -5.38 5.00 -23.99
CA THR A 137 -4.34 5.71 -24.75
C THR A 137 -2.98 5.56 -24.07
N VAL A 138 -2.93 5.67 -22.75
CA VAL A 138 -1.71 5.44 -21.96
C VAL A 138 -1.22 4.01 -22.12
N SER A 139 -2.11 3.03 -21.94
CA SER A 139 -1.78 1.62 -22.11
C SER A 139 -1.27 1.30 -23.52
N LEU A 140 -1.91 1.88 -24.54
CA LEU A 140 -1.50 1.72 -25.93
C LEU A 140 -0.05 2.19 -26.16
N ILE A 141 0.31 3.37 -25.65
CA ILE A 141 1.63 3.97 -25.86
C ILE A 141 2.72 3.22 -25.12
N LEU A 142 2.45 2.82 -23.87
CA LEU A 142 3.41 2.05 -23.08
C LEU A 142 3.70 0.67 -23.71
N ASN A 143 2.78 0.15 -24.51
CA ASN A 143 2.92 -1.12 -25.22
C ASN A 143 3.42 -0.97 -26.68
N TYR A 144 3.79 0.23 -27.13
CA TYR A 144 4.33 0.40 -28.48
C TYR A 144 5.72 -0.24 -28.61
N SER A 145 5.89 -1.07 -29.64
CA SER A 145 7.21 -1.54 -30.04
C SER A 145 7.98 -0.45 -30.80
N TYR A 146 9.30 -0.62 -30.92
CA TYR A 146 10.16 0.28 -31.69
C TYR A 146 9.65 0.49 -33.13
N ASP A 147 9.19 -0.56 -33.79
CA ASP A 147 8.70 -0.50 -35.17
C ASP A 147 7.41 0.32 -35.27
N ASN A 148 6.49 0.17 -34.30
CA ASN A 148 5.26 0.96 -34.27
C ASN A 148 5.55 2.45 -34.09
N ILE A 149 6.52 2.79 -33.23
CA ILE A 149 6.95 4.19 -33.02
C ILE A 149 7.53 4.74 -34.32
N ARG A 150 8.43 3.98 -34.96
CA ARG A 150 9.09 4.38 -36.21
C ARG A 150 8.09 4.66 -37.32
N GLU A 151 7.11 3.78 -37.50
CA GLU A 151 6.04 3.94 -38.51
C GLU A 151 5.21 5.22 -38.27
N LYS A 152 4.81 5.47 -37.01
CA LYS A 152 4.01 6.65 -36.64
C LYS A 152 4.77 7.97 -36.77
N LEU A 153 6.08 7.97 -36.52
CA LEU A 153 6.91 9.16 -36.70
C LEU A 153 7.26 9.40 -38.17
N SER A 154 7.56 8.34 -38.93
CA SER A 154 7.95 8.46 -40.35
C SER A 154 6.80 8.92 -41.24
N SER A 155 5.57 8.60 -40.87
CA SER A 155 4.36 9.00 -41.60
C SER A 155 3.90 10.45 -41.33
N LYS A 156 4.59 11.20 -40.45
CA LYS A 156 4.14 12.54 -40.01
C LYS A 156 5.19 13.62 -40.18
N LYS A 157 4.76 14.76 -40.72
CA LYS A 157 5.52 16.01 -40.69
C LYS A 157 5.30 16.67 -39.33
N VAL A 158 6.15 16.34 -38.36
CA VAL A 158 6.09 16.95 -37.02
C VAL A 158 6.72 18.34 -37.10
N LEU A 159 5.96 19.37 -36.75
CA LEU A 159 6.48 20.74 -36.71
C LEU A 159 7.32 20.91 -35.45
N GLY A 160 8.54 21.44 -35.56
CA GLY A 160 9.46 21.54 -34.41
C GLY A 160 8.85 22.24 -33.19
N PHE A 161 8.00 23.25 -33.37
CA PHE A 161 7.32 23.93 -32.27
C PHE A 161 6.32 23.03 -31.50
N GLN A 162 5.86 21.93 -32.10
CA GLN A 162 5.02 20.93 -31.44
C GLN A 162 5.84 20.04 -30.49
N ILE A 163 7.14 19.91 -30.70
CA ILE A 163 8.05 19.18 -29.80
C ILE A 163 8.62 20.12 -28.73
N PHE A 164 8.95 21.36 -29.12
CA PHE A 164 9.67 22.31 -28.28
C PHE A 164 8.79 23.28 -27.48
N LYS A 165 7.46 23.09 -27.45
CA LYS A 165 6.53 24.01 -26.76
C LYS A 165 6.80 24.16 -25.25
N ILE A 166 7.56 23.25 -24.65
CA ILE A 166 7.75 23.15 -23.20
C ILE A 166 9.17 23.58 -22.75
N LEU A 167 10.22 23.45 -23.57
CA LEU A 167 11.60 23.69 -23.13
C LEU A 167 11.92 25.15 -22.78
N LYS A 168 11.26 26.14 -23.40
CA LYS A 168 11.48 27.57 -23.09
C LYS A 168 10.86 28.04 -21.77
N ASN A 169 9.93 27.29 -21.18
CA ASN A 169 9.34 27.63 -19.89
C ASN A 169 10.14 27.07 -18.69
N TYR A 170 11.22 26.31 -18.94
CA TYR A 170 12.09 25.73 -17.90
C TYR A 170 13.52 26.29 -17.93
N VAL A 171 13.80 27.26 -18.80
CA VAL A 171 15.08 27.99 -18.82
C VAL A 171 14.77 29.48 -18.76
N ASN A 172 14.25 29.92 -17.61
CA ASN A 172 14.40 31.28 -17.10
C ASN A 172 13.88 31.30 -15.65
N CYS A 173 14.80 31.64 -14.74
CA CYS A 173 14.72 31.71 -13.28
C CYS A 173 15.00 30.39 -12.53
#